data_AF-A0A0T6B1Y2-F1
#
_entry.id   AF-A0A0T6B1Y2-F1
#
_cell.length_a   1.000
_cell.length_b   1.000
_cell.length_c   1.000
_cell.angle_alpha   90.00
_cell.angle_beta   90.00
_cell.angle_gamma   90.00
#
_symmetry.space_group_name_H-M   'P 1'
#
loop_
_entity.id
_entity.type
_entity.pdbx_description
1 polymer ?
#
loop_
_entity_poly.entity_id
_entity_poly.type
_entity_poly.pdbx_seq_one_letter_code
_entity_poly.pdbx_strand_id
1 'polypeptide(L)'
;MAIITPPGYPPQGELITEAVSICKKCIAPKPPRTHHCSVCNKCILKMDHHCPWLNNCVGYSNHRYFFLYMVYMVAGVLFLILAGFELAYRDLWLAIAEDEDPELEGHPVKFNKTGAIIPVTDILYLDTVLEDNLNDSIELISPWRKGAITYMALINCAVFIALSGLASWHGRLIGKGETSIEANINKAETERLAKLGKVYVNPYNFGSRKNWRIFLGLIQGRSWIRHILL
;
A
#
# COMPACT_ATOMS: atom_id res chain seq x y z
N MET A 1 -6.35 1.18 -14.56
CA MET A 1 -5.40 1.10 -15.70
C MET A 1 -4.51 -0.14 -15.64
N ALA A 2 -3.75 -0.41 -14.58
CA ALA A 2 -2.82 -1.58 -14.53
C ALA A 2 -3.48 -2.95 -14.79
N ILE A 3 -4.72 -3.13 -14.33
CA ILE A 3 -5.52 -4.35 -14.51
C ILE A 3 -5.91 -4.54 -15.99
N ILE A 4 -6.43 -3.49 -16.62
CA ILE A 4 -7.01 -3.55 -17.97
C ILE A 4 -5.97 -3.38 -19.09
N THR A 5 -4.87 -2.70 -18.83
CA THR A 5 -3.83 -2.48 -19.83
C THR A 5 -3.00 -3.77 -19.99
N PRO A 6 -2.88 -4.31 -21.22
CA PRO A 6 -2.02 -5.45 -21.47
C PRO A 6 -0.56 -5.13 -21.09
N PRO A 7 0.23 -6.10 -20.61
CA PRO A 7 1.61 -5.86 -20.17
C PRO A 7 2.58 -5.55 -21.32
N GLY A 8 2.18 -5.80 -22.57
CA GLY A 8 3.02 -5.68 -23.75
C GLY A 8 3.59 -7.03 -24.19
N TYR A 9 3.48 -7.31 -25.49
CA TYR A 9 3.87 -8.57 -26.10
C TYR A 9 4.86 -8.31 -27.25
N PRO A 10 5.78 -9.25 -27.54
CA PRO A 10 6.64 -9.16 -28.71
C PRO A 10 5.83 -9.05 -30.00
N PRO A 11 6.28 -8.28 -31.00
CA PRO A 11 5.62 -8.19 -32.30
C PRO A 11 5.62 -9.55 -33.00
N GLN A 12 4.52 -9.89 -33.68
CA GLN A 12 4.39 -11.13 -34.43
C GLN A 12 4.80 -10.90 -35.90
N GLY A 13 5.61 -11.80 -36.46
CA GLY A 13 5.93 -11.79 -37.90
C GLY A 13 6.98 -10.77 -38.34
N GLU A 14 7.48 -9.93 -37.44
CA GLU A 14 8.58 -9.00 -37.73
C GLU A 14 9.94 -9.59 -37.34
N LEU A 15 10.97 -9.25 -38.12
CA LEU A 15 12.34 -9.67 -37.84
C LEU A 15 12.89 -8.85 -36.67
N ILE A 16 13.07 -9.51 -35.52
CA ILE A 16 13.61 -8.87 -34.31
C ILE A 16 15.13 -8.85 -34.43
N THR A 17 15.68 -7.71 -34.87
CA THR A 17 17.13 -7.52 -35.09
C THR A 17 17.97 -7.77 -33.83
N GLU A 18 17.43 -7.46 -32.65
CA GLU A 18 18.11 -7.59 -31.36
C GLU A 18 17.61 -8.78 -30.51
N ALA A 19 17.15 -9.86 -31.15
CA ALA A 19 16.70 -11.04 -30.40
C ALA A 19 17.84 -11.67 -29.60
N VAL A 20 17.69 -11.72 -28.27
CA VAL A 20 18.74 -12.25 -27.36
C VAL A 20 18.66 -13.77 -27.19
N SER A 21 17.49 -14.37 -27.41
CA SER A 21 17.27 -15.82 -27.30
C SER A 21 15.95 -16.22 -27.94
N ILE A 22 15.70 -17.52 -28.09
CA ILE A 22 14.41 -18.05 -28.56
C ILE A 22 13.61 -18.58 -27.36
N CYS A 23 12.31 -18.32 -27.33
CA CYS A 23 11.40 -18.92 -26.38
C CYS A 23 11.07 -20.36 -26.77
N LYS A 24 11.44 -21.33 -25.94
CA LYS A 24 11.14 -22.75 -26.18
C LYS A 24 9.64 -23.06 -26.22
N LYS A 25 8.82 -22.31 -25.46
CA LYS A 25 7.37 -22.52 -25.38
C LYS A 25 6.60 -21.81 -26.49
N CYS A 26 6.95 -20.56 -26.78
CA CYS A 26 6.29 -19.79 -27.84
C CYS A 26 6.89 -20.01 -29.23
N ILE A 27 8.05 -20.66 -29.31
CA ILE A 27 8.82 -20.91 -30.56
C ILE A 27 8.99 -19.59 -31.34
N ALA A 28 9.40 -18.54 -30.62
CA ALA A 28 9.52 -17.19 -31.15
C ALA A 28 10.76 -16.49 -30.58
N PRO A 29 11.41 -15.60 -31.35
CA PRO A 29 12.51 -14.79 -30.86
C PRO A 29 12.06 -13.90 -29.69
N LYS A 30 12.89 -13.82 -28.65
CA LYS A 30 12.69 -12.94 -27.51
C LYS A 30 13.49 -11.66 -27.70
N PRO A 31 12.82 -10.49 -27.79
CA PRO A 31 13.49 -9.21 -27.62
C PRO A 31 14.24 -9.14 -26.28
N PRO A 32 15.16 -8.17 -26.13
CA PRO A 32 15.81 -7.91 -24.85
C PRO A 32 14.78 -7.73 -23.73
N ARG A 33 15.14 -8.17 -22.51
CA ARG A 33 14.32 -8.04 -21.29
C ARG A 33 12.95 -8.74 -21.34
N THR A 34 12.75 -9.65 -22.30
CA THR A 34 11.48 -10.39 -22.47
C THR A 34 11.55 -11.74 -21.78
N HIS A 35 10.53 -12.06 -20.98
CA HIS A 35 10.41 -13.35 -20.30
C HIS A 35 9.07 -14.01 -20.61
N HIS A 36 9.03 -15.35 -20.55
CA HIS A 36 7.79 -16.11 -20.75
C HIS A 36 7.11 -16.32 -19.41
N CYS A 37 5.86 -15.89 -19.29
CA CYS A 37 5.03 -16.19 -18.13
C CYS A 37 4.27 -17.50 -18.39
N SER A 38 4.45 -18.50 -17.54
CA SER A 38 3.71 -19.77 -17.63
C SER A 38 2.23 -19.61 -17.33
N VAL A 39 1.86 -18.68 -16.44
CA VAL A 39 0.46 -18.43 -16.06
C VAL A 39 -0.31 -17.80 -17.21
N CYS A 40 0.25 -16.77 -17.85
CA CYS A 40 -0.34 -16.14 -19.03
C CYS A 40 -0.08 -16.91 -20.34
N ASN A 41 0.75 -17.95 -20.30
CA ASN A 41 1.23 -18.74 -21.45
C ASN A 41 1.71 -17.87 -22.64
N LYS A 42 2.41 -16.78 -22.36
CA LYS A 42 2.87 -15.83 -23.37
C LYS A 42 4.16 -15.12 -22.95
N CYS A 43 4.95 -14.70 -23.93
CA CYS A 43 6.09 -13.82 -23.71
C CYS A 43 5.65 -12.39 -23.43
N ILE A 44 6.18 -11.81 -22.36
CA ILE A 44 5.87 -10.48 -21.88
C ILE A 44 7.11 -9.59 -22.03
N LEU A 45 6.95 -8.44 -22.69
CA LEU A 45 8.02 -7.46 -22.86
C LEU A 45 8.38 -6.81 -21.51
N LYS A 46 9.67 -6.63 -21.22
CA LYS A 46 10.17 -6.05 -19.97
C LYS A 46 9.41 -6.59 -18.75
N MET A 47 9.28 -7.91 -18.69
CA MET A 47 8.46 -8.60 -17.70
C MET A 47 9.03 -8.33 -16.31
N ASP A 48 8.17 -7.89 -15.39
CA ASP A 48 8.52 -7.73 -13.99
C ASP A 48 8.10 -8.95 -13.18
N HIS A 49 6.81 -9.24 -13.14
CA HIS A 49 6.25 -10.45 -12.53
C HIS A 49 4.84 -10.73 -13.05
N HIS A 50 4.30 -11.90 -12.73
CA HIS A 50 2.86 -12.14 -12.81
C HIS A 50 2.25 -11.76 -11.46
N CYS A 51 1.27 -10.85 -11.45
CA CYS A 51 0.65 -10.39 -10.22
C CYS A 51 -0.74 -11.03 -10.08
N PRO A 52 -0.93 -11.97 -9.14
CA PRO A 52 -2.23 -12.60 -8.92
C PRO A 52 -3.32 -11.58 -8.56
N TRP A 53 -2.95 -10.52 -7.82
CA TRP A 53 -3.86 -9.46 -7.39
C TRP A 53 -4.44 -8.63 -8.54
N LEU A 54 -3.72 -8.54 -9.66
CA LEU A 54 -4.21 -7.87 -10.87
C LEU A 54 -4.83 -8.86 -11.86
N ASN A 55 -4.71 -10.17 -11.59
CA ASN A 55 -4.92 -11.24 -12.57
C ASN A 55 -4.26 -10.93 -13.92
N ASN A 56 -3.07 -10.34 -13.88
CA ASN A 56 -2.37 -9.85 -15.07
C ASN A 56 -0.86 -9.83 -14.81
N CYS A 57 -0.08 -9.92 -15.89
CA CYS A 57 1.35 -9.65 -15.80
C CYS A 57 1.62 -8.16 -15.66
N VAL A 58 2.71 -7.85 -14.98
CA VAL A 58 3.31 -6.51 -14.97
C VAL A 58 4.49 -6.54 -15.95
N GLY A 59 4.43 -5.70 -16.97
CA GLY A 59 5.41 -5.65 -18.06
C GLY A 59 5.51 -4.25 -18.65
N TYR A 60 6.22 -4.13 -19.78
CA TYR A 60 6.57 -2.86 -20.41
C TYR A 60 5.44 -1.82 -20.45
N SER A 61 4.25 -2.22 -20.89
CA SER A 61 3.16 -1.29 -21.18
C SER A 61 2.32 -0.90 -19.96
N ASN A 62 2.36 -1.68 -18.88
CA ASN A 62 1.55 -1.43 -17.68
C ASN A 62 2.33 -1.27 -16.37
N HIS A 63 3.66 -1.44 -16.39
CA HIS A 63 4.51 -1.31 -15.20
C HIS A 63 4.35 0.05 -14.52
N ARG A 64 4.22 1.14 -15.28
CA ARG A 64 3.97 2.47 -14.72
C ARG A 64 2.66 2.52 -13.93
N TYR A 65 1.58 1.99 -14.50
CA TYR A 65 0.27 1.98 -13.85
C TYR A 65 0.29 1.14 -12.58
N PHE A 66 1.03 0.03 -12.58
CA PHE A 66 1.22 -0.80 -11.39
C PHE A 66 1.94 -0.04 -10.27
N PHE A 67 3.01 0.69 -10.61
CA PHE A 67 3.73 1.50 -9.63
C PHE A 67 2.86 2.62 -9.04
N LEU A 68 2.13 3.35 -9.90
CA LEU A 68 1.19 4.38 -9.44
C LEU A 68 0.07 3.80 -8.57
N TYR A 69 -0.46 2.63 -8.93
CA TYR A 69 -1.43 1.92 -8.10
C TYR A 69 -0.91 1.69 -6.68
N MET A 70 0.33 1.19 -6.51
CA MET A 70 0.92 1.01 -5.17
C MET A 70 1.03 2.33 -4.41
N VAL A 71 1.48 3.40 -5.08
CA VAL A 71 1.59 4.74 -4.45
C VAL A 71 0.23 5.25 -3.99
N TYR A 72 -0.82 5.11 -4.80
CA TYR A 72 -2.17 5.51 -4.43
C TYR A 72 -2.75 4.66 -3.30
N MET A 73 -2.47 3.35 -3.27
CA MET A 73 -2.89 2.49 -2.16
C MET A 73 -2.22 2.90 -0.85
N VAL A 74 -0.91 3.20 -0.86
CA VAL A 74 -0.20 3.71 0.32
C VAL A 74 -0.81 5.04 0.78
N ALA A 75 -1.08 5.97 -0.15
CA ALA A 75 -1.69 7.26 0.17
C ALA A 75 -3.12 7.10 0.73
N GLY A 76 -3.91 6.20 0.17
CA GLY A 76 -5.27 5.91 0.64
C GLY A 76 -5.29 5.33 2.05
N VAL A 77 -4.43 4.36 2.34
CA VAL A 77 -4.33 3.77 3.69
C VAL A 77 -3.79 4.79 4.68
N LEU A 78 -2.81 5.62 4.29
CA LEU A 78 -2.34 6.73 5.12
C LEU A 78 -3.47 7.71 5.45
N PHE A 79 -4.31 8.06 4.46
CA PHE A 79 -5.48 8.89 4.69
C PHE A 79 -6.44 8.26 5.71
N LEU A 80 -6.72 6.95 5.60
CA LEU A 80 -7.57 6.24 6.56
C LEU A 80 -6.98 6.25 7.98
N ILE A 81 -5.66 6.07 8.12
CA ILE A 81 -4.98 6.15 9.42
C ILE A 81 -5.12 7.55 10.02
N LEU A 82 -4.89 8.60 9.23
CA LEU A 82 -4.97 9.99 9.70
C LEU A 82 -6.40 10.39 10.07
N ALA A 83 -7.38 10.05 9.22
CA ALA A 83 -8.79 10.34 9.48
C ALA A 83 -9.34 9.53 10.66
N GLY A 84 -8.88 8.29 10.85
CA GLY A 84 -9.27 7.43 11.96
C GLY A 84 -8.48 7.64 13.25
N PHE A 85 -7.47 8.52 13.25
CA PHE A 85 -6.58 8.69 14.40
C PHE A 85 -7.30 9.20 15.64
N GLU A 86 -8.17 10.20 15.50
CA GLU A 86 -8.92 10.78 16.62
C GLU A 86 -9.83 9.73 17.27
N LEU A 87 -10.55 8.96 16.44
CA LEU A 87 -11.42 7.87 16.89
C LEU A 87 -10.62 6.79 17.63
N ALA A 88 -9.52 6.33 17.03
CA ALA A 88 -8.65 5.33 17.65
C ALA A 88 -8.02 5.85 18.96
N TYR A 89 -7.60 7.10 19.02
CA TYR A 89 -7.00 7.69 20.22
C TYR A 89 -8.00 7.77 21.37
N ARG A 90 -9.23 8.25 21.11
CA ARG A 90 -10.28 8.33 22.13
C ARG A 90 -10.68 6.95 22.65
N ASP A 91 -10.99 6.03 21.75
CA ASP A 91 -11.60 4.75 22.11
C ASP A 91 -10.59 3.68 22.56
N LEU A 92 -9.31 3.80 22.16
CA LEU A 92 -8.25 2.85 22.55
C LEU A 92 -7.35 3.39 23.64
N TRP A 93 -7.01 4.69 23.65
CA TRP A 93 -6.01 5.22 24.57
C TRP A 93 -6.65 5.88 25.81
N LEU A 94 -7.72 6.67 25.63
CA LEU A 94 -8.40 7.32 26.76
C LEU A 94 -9.35 6.36 27.49
N ALA A 95 -10.04 5.47 26.77
CA ALA A 95 -10.91 4.48 27.41
C ALA A 95 -10.16 3.45 28.29
N ILE A 96 -8.86 3.23 28.06
CA ILE A 96 -8.02 2.40 28.94
C ILE A 96 -7.65 3.18 30.22
N ALA A 97 -7.52 4.51 30.13
CA ALA A 97 -7.16 5.35 31.26
C ALA A 97 -8.33 5.57 32.24
N GLU A 98 -9.58 5.51 31.77
CA GLU A 98 -10.77 5.64 32.62
C GLU A 98 -11.08 4.37 33.44
N ASP A 99 -10.74 3.17 32.95
CA ASP A 99 -10.95 1.90 33.70
C ASP A 99 -10.07 1.77 34.97
N GLU A 100 -9.06 2.65 35.14
CA GLU A 100 -8.20 2.67 36.34
C GLU A 100 -8.71 3.58 37.47
N ASP A 101 -9.74 4.40 37.25
CA ASP A 101 -10.26 5.29 38.29
C ASP A 101 -11.15 4.49 39.28
N PRO A 102 -10.85 4.51 40.59
CA PRO A 102 -11.65 3.78 41.57
C PRO A 102 -13.08 4.33 41.64
N GLU A 103 -14.05 3.42 41.57
CA GLU A 103 -15.48 3.70 41.66
C GLU A 103 -15.80 4.49 42.94
N LEU A 104 -16.06 5.80 42.81
CA LEU A 104 -16.47 6.66 43.92
C LEU A 104 -17.95 6.41 44.24
N GLU A 105 -18.22 5.49 45.18
CA GLU A 105 -19.56 5.29 45.76
C GLU A 105 -20.03 6.57 46.47
N GLY A 106 -20.95 7.33 45.85
CA GLY A 106 -21.54 8.53 46.43
C GLY A 106 -22.97 8.78 45.97
N HIS A 107 -23.88 9.01 46.92
CA HIS A 107 -25.28 9.37 46.70
C HIS A 107 -25.40 10.77 46.04
N PRO A 108 -26.28 10.97 45.04
CA PRO A 108 -26.41 12.24 44.32
C PRO A 108 -26.95 13.36 45.23
N VAL A 109 -26.19 14.46 45.30
CA VAL A 109 -26.53 15.63 46.13
C VAL A 109 -26.43 16.93 45.33
N LYS A 110 -27.32 17.88 45.60
CA LYS A 110 -27.31 19.26 45.06
C LYS A 110 -26.79 20.23 46.12
N PHE A 111 -25.98 21.19 45.73
CA PHE A 111 -25.58 22.30 46.60
C PHE A 111 -26.53 23.47 46.43
N ASN A 112 -27.10 23.99 47.52
CA ASN A 112 -27.87 25.23 47.47
C ASN A 112 -26.93 26.46 47.45
N LYS A 113 -27.49 27.67 47.27
CA LYS A 113 -26.72 28.94 47.27
C LYS A 113 -26.01 29.26 48.59
N THR A 114 -26.34 28.57 49.68
CA THR A 114 -25.66 28.67 50.99
C THR A 114 -24.62 27.57 51.20
N GLY A 115 -24.36 26.72 50.20
CA GLY A 115 -23.41 25.61 50.27
C GLY A 115 -23.94 24.35 50.99
N ALA A 116 -25.23 24.30 51.35
CA ALA A 116 -25.81 23.14 51.99
C ALA A 116 -26.09 22.02 50.99
N ILE A 117 -25.78 20.79 51.39
CA ILE A 117 -25.97 19.55 50.64
C ILE A 117 -27.44 19.12 50.76
N ILE A 118 -28.16 19.03 49.64
CA ILE A 118 -29.56 18.61 49.55
C ILE A 118 -29.65 17.32 48.73
N PRO A 119 -30.25 16.23 49.25
CA PRO A 119 -30.44 15.01 48.47
C PRO A 119 -31.39 15.27 47.28
N VAL A 120 -31.07 14.69 46.13
CA VAL A 120 -31.94 14.79 44.94
C VAL A 120 -33.14 13.86 45.14
N THR A 121 -34.33 14.43 45.37
CA THR A 121 -35.57 13.67 45.65
C THR A 121 -36.44 13.41 44.42
N ASP A 122 -36.15 14.05 43.28
CA ASP A 122 -36.94 13.92 42.06
C ASP A 122 -36.42 12.76 41.20
N ILE A 123 -37.00 11.58 41.43
CA ILE A 123 -36.64 10.33 40.76
C ILE A 123 -36.91 10.42 39.26
N LEU A 124 -37.99 11.09 38.84
CA LEU A 124 -38.41 11.14 37.44
C LEU A 124 -37.43 11.93 36.55
N TYR A 125 -36.89 13.05 37.04
CA TYR A 125 -35.86 13.84 36.34
C TYR A 125 -34.50 13.12 36.34
N LEU A 126 -34.19 12.42 37.43
CA LEU A 126 -32.97 11.63 37.53
C LEU A 126 -33.00 10.45 36.54
N ASP A 127 -34.12 9.75 36.42
CA ASP A 127 -34.28 8.63 35.48
C ASP A 127 -34.16 9.07 34.02
N THR A 128 -34.75 10.21 33.62
CA THR A 128 -34.64 10.67 32.21
C THR A 128 -33.21 11.09 31.85
N VAL A 129 -32.53 11.79 32.77
CA VAL A 129 -31.13 12.19 32.58
C VAL A 129 -30.23 10.97 32.62
N LEU A 130 -30.51 9.98 33.47
CA LEU A 130 -29.77 8.73 33.51
C LEU A 130 -29.98 7.93 32.23
N GLU A 131 -31.21 7.80 31.71
CA GLU A 131 -31.51 7.04 30.48
C GLU A 131 -30.80 7.59 29.24
N ASP A 132 -30.83 8.92 29.01
CA ASP A 132 -30.14 9.53 27.86
C ASP A 132 -28.62 9.36 27.97
N ASN A 133 -28.04 9.57 29.17
CA ASN A 133 -26.62 9.32 29.40
C ASN A 133 -26.28 7.82 29.34
N LEU A 134 -27.20 6.92 29.68
CA LEU A 134 -27.03 5.47 29.59
C LEU A 134 -26.98 5.03 28.12
N ASN A 135 -27.83 5.59 27.26
CA ASN A 135 -27.86 5.23 25.85
C ASN A 135 -26.59 5.68 25.12
N ASP A 136 -26.13 6.91 25.38
CA ASP A 136 -24.87 7.43 24.84
C ASP A 136 -23.66 6.65 25.37
N SER A 137 -23.67 6.27 26.66
CA SER A 137 -22.60 5.46 27.25
C SER A 137 -22.63 4.00 26.77
N ILE A 138 -23.79 3.38 26.59
CA ILE A 138 -23.93 2.01 26.04
C ILE A 138 -23.41 1.95 24.60
N GLU A 139 -23.65 2.98 23.78
CA GLU A 139 -23.11 3.04 22.42
C GLU A 139 -21.57 3.24 22.41
N LEU A 140 -21.04 4.03 23.36
CA LEU A 140 -19.59 4.21 23.59
C LEU A 140 -18.90 2.95 24.15
N ILE A 141 -19.57 2.18 25.01
CA ILE A 141 -19.03 1.01 25.75
C ILE A 141 -19.16 -0.29 24.94
N SER A 142 -19.91 -0.32 23.84
CA SER A 142 -20.13 -1.52 23.03
C SER A 142 -18.80 -2.24 22.70
N PRO A 143 -18.59 -3.47 23.23
CA PRO A 143 -17.34 -4.22 23.03
C PRO A 143 -17.03 -4.46 21.55
N TRP A 144 -18.07 -4.56 20.72
CA TRP A 144 -17.96 -4.71 19.27
C TRP A 144 -17.39 -3.47 18.61
N ARG A 145 -17.73 -2.27 19.10
CA ARG A 145 -17.22 -1.00 18.58
C ARG A 145 -15.74 -0.87 18.88
N LYS A 146 -15.31 -1.08 20.13
CA LYS A 146 -13.89 -1.11 20.51
C LYS A 146 -13.13 -2.16 19.70
N GLY A 147 -13.65 -3.39 19.62
CA GLY A 147 -13.05 -4.47 18.83
C GLY A 147 -12.91 -4.15 17.33
N ALA A 148 -13.93 -3.53 16.73
CA ALA A 148 -13.89 -3.11 15.33
C ALA A 148 -12.85 -2.01 15.09
N ILE A 149 -12.77 -1.00 15.97
CA ILE A 149 -11.79 0.09 15.87
C ILE A 149 -10.37 -0.45 16.02
N THR A 150 -10.11 -1.32 17.00
CA THR A 150 -8.81 -1.97 17.16
C THR A 150 -8.44 -2.80 15.93
N TYR A 151 -9.37 -3.60 15.41
CA TYR A 151 -9.15 -4.40 14.21
C TYR A 151 -8.83 -3.52 12.99
N MET A 152 -9.59 -2.43 12.79
CA MET A 152 -9.35 -1.45 11.72
C MET A 152 -7.98 -0.78 11.86
N ALA A 153 -7.58 -0.37 13.06
CA ALA A 153 -6.28 0.25 13.30
C ALA A 153 -5.13 -0.73 12.96
N LEU A 154 -5.22 -1.97 13.43
CA LEU A 154 -4.22 -3.01 13.18
C LEU A 154 -4.09 -3.33 11.70
N ILE A 155 -5.21 -3.54 11.00
CA ILE A 155 -5.17 -3.91 9.58
C ILE A 155 -4.64 -2.76 8.72
N ASN A 156 -5.05 -1.51 8.99
CA ASN A 156 -4.55 -0.35 8.24
C ASN A 156 -3.04 -0.14 8.47
N CYS A 157 -2.56 -0.23 9.71
CA CYS A 157 -1.13 -0.14 10.01
C CYS A 157 -0.32 -1.26 9.34
N ALA A 158 -0.78 -2.51 9.42
CA ALA A 158 -0.11 -3.64 8.79
C ALA A 158 -0.06 -3.50 7.26
N VAL A 159 -1.17 -3.13 6.64
CA VAL A 159 -1.26 -2.89 5.19
C VAL A 159 -0.37 -1.73 4.78
N PHE A 160 -0.35 -0.63 5.54
CA PHE A 160 0.50 0.52 5.26
C PHE A 160 1.98 0.15 5.23
N ILE A 161 2.45 -0.59 6.25
CA ILE A 161 3.85 -1.04 6.34
C ILE A 161 4.19 -1.98 5.17
N ALA A 162 3.34 -2.97 4.89
CA ALA A 162 3.57 -3.94 3.84
C ALA A 162 3.62 -3.28 2.45
N LEU A 163 2.64 -2.44 2.12
CA LEU A 163 2.57 -1.74 0.84
C LEU A 163 3.70 -0.71 0.69
N SER A 164 4.06 0.00 1.75
CA SER A 164 5.17 0.96 1.72
C SER A 164 6.50 0.25 1.48
N GLY A 165 6.73 -0.91 2.12
CA GLY A 165 7.91 -1.74 1.88
C GLY A 165 7.98 -2.23 0.43
N LEU A 166 6.87 -2.73 -0.11
CA LEU A 166 6.79 -3.18 -1.49
C LEU A 166 6.99 -2.04 -2.50
N ALA A 167 6.34 -0.89 -2.29
CA ALA A 167 6.48 0.28 -3.14
C ALA A 167 7.92 0.83 -3.13
N SER A 168 8.54 0.88 -1.96
CA SER A 168 9.94 1.29 -1.80
C SER A 168 10.91 0.33 -2.49
N TRP A 169 10.66 -0.97 -2.38
CA TRP A 169 11.44 -1.99 -3.09
C TRP A 169 11.36 -1.78 -4.61
N HIS A 170 10.16 -1.70 -5.19
CA HIS A 170 9.98 -1.44 -6.62
C HIS A 170 10.61 -0.10 -7.03
N GLY A 171 10.45 0.94 -6.22
CA GLY A 171 11.09 2.23 -6.46
C GLY A 171 12.62 2.14 -6.53
N ARG A 172 13.23 1.31 -5.68
CA ARG A 172 14.68 1.03 -5.73
C ARG A 172 15.07 0.31 -7.02
N LEU A 173 14.28 -0.66 -7.47
CA LEU A 173 14.53 -1.37 -8.74
C LEU A 173 14.45 -0.43 -9.94
N ILE A 174 13.41 0.40 -9.99
CA ILE A 174 13.25 1.45 -11.01
C ILE A 174 14.45 2.39 -10.99
N GLY A 175 14.89 2.83 -9.81
CA GLY A 175 16.09 3.66 -9.64
C GLY A 175 17.38 3.00 -10.15
N LYS A 176 17.46 1.66 -10.14
CA LYS A 176 18.58 0.90 -10.71
C LYS A 176 18.38 0.48 -12.18
N GLY A 177 17.23 0.82 -12.79
CA GLY A 177 16.92 0.48 -14.17
C GLY A 177 16.55 -0.98 -14.40
N GLU A 178 16.25 -1.74 -13.34
CA GLU A 178 15.98 -3.17 -13.36
C GLU A 178 14.50 -3.49 -13.05
N THR A 179 14.03 -4.61 -13.57
CA THR A 179 12.80 -5.29 -13.15
C THR A 179 13.09 -6.27 -12.01
N SER A 180 12.06 -6.83 -11.38
CA SER A 180 12.17 -7.86 -10.34
C SER A 180 12.94 -9.09 -10.83
N ILE A 181 12.66 -9.56 -12.05
CA ILE A 181 13.39 -10.69 -12.66
C ILE A 181 14.86 -10.32 -12.88
N GLU A 182 15.11 -9.14 -13.45
CA GLU A 182 16.48 -8.69 -13.73
C GLU A 182 17.27 -8.46 -12.45
N ALA A 183 16.67 -7.98 -11.37
CA ALA A 183 17.35 -7.83 -10.09
C ALA A 183 17.91 -9.17 -9.59
N ASN A 184 17.15 -10.26 -9.76
CA ASN A 184 17.61 -11.60 -9.42
C ASN A 184 18.71 -12.10 -10.36
N ILE A 185 18.58 -11.87 -11.67
CA ILE A 185 19.60 -12.23 -12.66
C ILE A 185 20.89 -11.45 -12.41
N ASN A 186 20.79 -10.14 -12.21
CA ASN A 186 21.89 -9.23 -11.91
C ASN A 186 22.64 -9.66 -10.64
N LYS A 187 21.91 -10.06 -9.59
CA LYS A 187 22.50 -10.57 -8.36
C LYS A 187 23.34 -11.83 -8.62
N ALA A 188 22.75 -12.82 -9.29
CA ALA A 188 23.45 -14.05 -9.64
C ALA A 188 24.68 -13.80 -10.54
N GLU A 189 24.56 -12.89 -11.51
CA GLU A 189 25.65 -12.54 -12.42
C GLU A 189 26.76 -11.76 -11.71
N THR A 190 26.41 -10.89 -10.75
CA THR A 190 27.37 -10.20 -9.88
C THR A 190 28.18 -11.20 -9.06
N GLU A 191 27.52 -12.18 -8.44
CA GLU A 191 28.19 -13.24 -7.67
C GLU A 191 29.10 -14.11 -8.56
N ARG A 192 28.65 -14.43 -9.78
CA ARG A 192 29.44 -15.20 -10.76
C ARG A 192 30.69 -14.45 -11.21
N LEU A 193 30.56 -13.17 -11.56
CA LEU A 193 31.68 -12.35 -12.02
C LEU A 193 32.65 -12.02 -10.88
N ALA A 194 32.17 -11.83 -9.66
CA ALA A 194 33.03 -11.62 -8.49
C ALA A 194 33.99 -12.78 -8.25
N LYS A 195 33.53 -14.03 -8.44
CA LYS A 195 34.40 -15.23 -8.38
C LYS A 195 35.50 -15.25 -9.45
N LEU A 196 35.31 -14.53 -10.55
CA LEU A 196 36.28 -14.38 -11.63
C LEU A 196 37.11 -13.09 -11.50
N GLY A 197 37.00 -12.36 -10.39
CA GLY A 197 37.66 -11.07 -10.19
C GLY A 197 37.14 -9.96 -11.12
N LYS A 198 35.95 -10.12 -11.70
CA LYS A 198 35.31 -9.15 -12.60
C LYS A 198 34.16 -8.44 -11.91
N VAL A 199 33.93 -7.18 -12.29
CA VAL A 199 32.81 -6.37 -11.77
C VAL A 199 31.65 -6.42 -12.77
N TYR A 200 30.46 -6.78 -12.29
CA TYR A 200 29.24 -6.67 -13.08
C TYR A 200 28.75 -5.22 -13.14
N VAL A 201 28.36 -4.77 -14.34
CA VAL A 201 27.73 -3.47 -14.55
C VAL A 201 26.40 -3.69 -15.26
N ASN A 202 25.31 -3.24 -14.64
CA ASN A 202 23.98 -3.32 -15.25
C ASN A 202 23.91 -2.38 -16.47
N PRO A 203 23.73 -2.91 -17.70
CA PRO A 203 23.71 -2.09 -18.92
C PRO A 203 22.50 -1.15 -19.01
N TYR A 204 21.45 -1.40 -18.23
CA TYR A 204 20.23 -0.60 -18.21
C TYR A 204 20.19 0.43 -17.08
N ASN A 205 21.27 0.55 -16.29
CA ASN A 205 21.36 1.55 -15.24
C ASN A 205 21.98 2.85 -15.78
N PHE A 206 21.16 3.82 -16.12
CA PHE A 206 21.59 5.14 -16.61
C PHE A 206 21.73 6.21 -15.51
N GLY A 207 21.70 5.79 -14.25
CA GLY A 207 21.64 6.66 -13.07
C GLY A 207 20.20 6.92 -12.60
N SER A 208 20.00 6.95 -11.28
CA SER A 208 18.67 6.93 -10.64
C SER A 208 17.70 7.96 -11.20
N ARG A 209 18.11 9.24 -11.29
CA ARG A 209 17.24 10.31 -11.83
C ARG A 209 16.84 10.04 -13.28
N LYS A 210 17.76 9.57 -14.12
CA LYS A 210 17.49 9.28 -15.54
C LYS A 210 16.60 8.05 -15.69
N ASN A 211 16.83 7.01 -14.90
CA ASN A 211 15.99 5.80 -14.89
C ASN A 211 14.54 6.12 -14.51
N TRP A 212 14.33 6.94 -13.47
CA TRP A 212 13.00 7.41 -13.07
C TRP A 212 12.33 8.25 -14.16
N ARG A 213 13.07 9.17 -14.80
CA ARG A 213 12.53 9.94 -15.93
C ARG A 213 12.14 9.06 -17.10
N ILE A 214 12.93 8.04 -17.41
CA ILE A 214 12.61 7.06 -18.45
C ILE A 214 11.35 6.29 -18.08
N PHE A 215 11.27 5.77 -16.86
CA PHE A 215 10.15 4.99 -16.37
C PHE A 215 8.83 5.78 -16.38
N LEU A 216 8.86 7.05 -15.98
CA LEU A 216 7.70 7.94 -15.97
C LEU A 216 7.41 8.57 -17.34
N GLY A 217 8.23 8.32 -18.37
CA GLY A 217 8.03 8.86 -19.72
C GLY A 217 8.34 10.35 -19.88
N LEU A 218 9.18 10.94 -19.02
CA LEU A 218 9.47 12.38 -18.94
C LEU A 218 10.61 12.85 -19.87
N ILE A 219 10.88 12.13 -20.97
CA ILE A 219 12.10 12.32 -21.79
C ILE A 219 11.89 13.05 -23.13
N GLN A 220 10.71 13.59 -23.43
CA GLN A 220 10.42 14.22 -24.74
C GLN A 220 9.67 15.56 -24.64
N GLY A 221 10.06 16.46 -23.73
CA GLY A 221 9.41 17.79 -23.60
C GLY A 221 7.94 17.75 -23.12
N ARG A 222 7.46 16.59 -22.67
CA ARG A 222 6.10 16.38 -22.16
C ARG A 222 6.06 16.64 -20.66
N SER A 223 5.17 17.53 -20.23
CA SER A 223 5.06 17.97 -18.83
C SER A 223 4.47 16.88 -17.92
N TRP A 224 4.82 16.97 -16.63
CA TRP A 224 4.42 16.05 -15.55
C TRP A 224 2.88 15.89 -15.43
N ILE A 225 2.14 16.97 -15.73
CA ILE A 225 0.70 17.09 -15.54
C ILE A 225 -0.11 16.19 -16.47
N ARG A 226 0.31 16.00 -17.73
CA ARG A 226 -0.48 15.27 -18.74
C ARG A 226 -0.56 13.75 -18.54
N HIS A 227 0.19 13.20 -17.60
CA HIS A 227 0.47 11.76 -17.55
C HIS A 227 0.30 11.12 -16.17
N ILE A 228 0.12 11.90 -15.11
CA ILE A 228 -0.13 11.39 -13.74
C ILE A 228 -1.60 11.55 -13.36
N LEU A 229 -2.32 12.51 -13.97
CA LEU A 229 -3.74 12.76 -13.74
C LEU A 229 -4.66 12.20 -14.85
N LEU A 230 -4.09 11.63 -15.92
CA LEU A 230 -4.78 10.97 -17.03
C LEU A 230 -4.12 9.61 -17.29
#